data_AF-A0A090WZ84-F1
#
_entry.id   AF-A0A090WZ84-F1
#
_cell.length_a   1.000
_cell.length_b   1.000
_cell.length_c   1.000
_cell.angle_alpha   90.00
_cell.angle_beta   90.00
_cell.angle_gamma   90.00
#
_symmetry.space_group_name_H-M   'P 1'
#
loop_
_entity.id
_entity.type
_entity.pdbx_description
1 polymer ?
#
loop_
_entity_poly.entity_id
_entity_poly.type
_entity_poly.pdbx_seq_one_letter_code
_entity_poly.pdbx_strand_id
1 'polypeptide(L)'
;MKTIKALLVLLTISMYSCDNNDDAQTDPVNPTDGFTHNGTFYETANAYFEVDEDNNPPDQYNFFFIDGRMADGDSSTGAPADANEYIFTLNTSNFVFFNLTVEDNPSLANSAPTAGNTYVGDLYHATINSTPDTVIVENYIGAFESLSTPYFIDGVEYGNPSSDDYTNAQGPGNATPTLTVNAINIDTINPEESTINVDYVYVNYLGETFTGHYEGTLGVFQD
;
A
#
# COMPACT_ATOMS: atom_id res chain seq x y z
N MET A 1 -38.74 11.66 -14.67
CA MET A 1 -38.30 11.04 -13.41
C MET A 1 -37.39 9.88 -13.78
N LYS A 2 -36.08 10.16 -13.89
CA LYS A 2 -35.03 9.89 -12.89
C LYS A 2 -34.62 8.42 -12.83
N THR A 3 -33.53 8.11 -13.54
CA THR A 3 -32.44 7.24 -13.08
C THR A 3 -31.20 7.64 -13.86
N ILE A 4 -30.51 8.65 -13.32
CA ILE A 4 -29.14 8.98 -13.69
C ILE A 4 -28.32 7.75 -13.32
N LYS A 5 -27.83 7.00 -14.32
CA LYS A 5 -26.89 5.90 -14.10
C LYS A 5 -25.54 6.52 -13.73
N ALA A 6 -24.94 5.93 -12.72
CA ALA A 6 -23.74 6.34 -12.01
C ALA A 6 -22.71 7.02 -12.92
N LEU A 7 -22.31 8.21 -12.47
CA LEU A 7 -21.31 9.07 -13.06
C LEU A 7 -19.98 8.30 -13.02
N LEU A 8 -19.43 7.99 -14.20
CA LEU A 8 -18.02 7.70 -14.39
C LEU A 8 -17.27 8.96 -13.93
N VAL A 9 -16.63 8.91 -12.77
CA VAL A 9 -15.68 9.96 -12.37
C VAL A 9 -14.44 9.71 -13.22
N LEU A 10 -14.46 10.29 -14.41
CA LEU A 10 -13.28 10.44 -15.25
C LEU A 10 -12.39 11.43 -14.50
N LEU A 11 -11.46 10.86 -13.77
CA LEU A 11 -10.51 11.51 -12.89
C LEU A 11 -9.62 12.40 -13.77
N THR A 12 -9.71 13.71 -13.58
CA THR A 12 -8.70 14.65 -14.06
C THR A 12 -8.03 15.15 -12.80
N ILE A 13 -7.31 14.25 -12.12
CA ILE A 13 -6.47 14.59 -10.98
C ILE A 13 -5.14 15.07 -11.54
N SER A 14 -5.12 16.36 -11.86
CA SER A 14 -3.87 17.06 -12.02
C SER A 14 -3.37 17.48 -10.63
N MET A 15 -2.27 16.87 -10.21
CA MET A 15 -1.23 17.45 -9.34
C MET A 15 -1.61 17.70 -7.87
N TYR A 16 -1.49 16.69 -7.01
CA TYR A 16 -1.12 16.85 -5.60
C TYR A 16 -0.34 15.61 -5.11
N SER A 17 0.79 15.32 -5.75
CA SER A 17 1.80 14.39 -5.21
C SER A 17 2.69 15.19 -4.26
N CYS A 18 2.30 15.22 -2.99
CA CYS A 18 3.04 15.57 -1.76
C CYS A 18 1.99 15.59 -0.64
N ASP A 19 1.46 14.43 -0.26
CA ASP A 19 0.54 14.34 0.86
C ASP A 19 1.34 14.36 2.18
N ASN A 20 1.21 15.46 2.93
CA ASN A 20 1.87 15.70 4.21
C ASN A 20 1.04 15.24 5.41
N ASN A 21 0.02 14.41 5.17
CA ASN A 21 -0.92 14.00 6.19
C ASN A 21 -0.42 12.85 7.09
N ASP A 22 0.75 12.28 6.79
CA ASP A 22 1.46 11.39 7.71
C ASP A 22 2.22 12.17 8.81
N ASP A 23 2.54 13.45 8.57
CA ASP A 23 3.31 14.30 9.49
C ASP A 23 2.49 14.94 10.63
N ALA A 24 1.16 14.88 10.54
CA ALA A 24 0.27 15.48 11.54
C ALA A 24 -0.11 14.51 12.67
N GLN A 25 0.21 13.22 12.54
CA GLN A 25 -0.10 12.25 13.57
C GLN A 25 0.93 12.37 14.70
N THR A 26 0.48 12.75 15.90
CA THR A 26 1.34 12.60 17.08
C THR A 26 1.42 11.12 17.38
N ASP A 27 2.56 10.49 17.07
CA ASP A 27 2.81 9.08 17.33
C ASP A 27 2.40 8.73 18.78
N PRO A 28 1.45 7.81 18.97
CA PRO A 28 1.09 7.37 20.30
C PRO A 28 2.30 6.69 20.94
N VAL A 29 2.49 6.87 22.26
CA VAL A 29 3.63 6.28 23.02
C VAL A 29 3.72 4.75 22.85
N ASN A 30 2.61 4.11 22.52
CA ASN A 30 2.58 2.75 22.01
C ASN A 30 1.91 2.79 20.63
N PRO A 31 2.62 2.47 19.54
CA PRO A 31 2.00 2.39 18.23
C PRO A 31 0.88 1.35 18.24
N THR A 32 -0.25 1.71 17.65
CA THR A 32 -1.43 0.85 17.54
C THR A 32 -1.54 0.17 16.19
N ASP A 33 -0.82 0.70 15.20
CA ASP A 33 -0.93 0.37 13.79
C ASP A 33 0.33 -0.33 13.32
N GLY A 34 0.13 -1.52 12.74
CA GLY A 34 1.20 -2.49 12.62
C GLY A 34 0.68 -3.90 12.50
N PHE A 35 1.62 -4.85 12.54
CA PHE A 35 1.32 -6.27 12.54
C PHE A 35 2.04 -7.00 13.67
N THR A 36 1.48 -8.11 14.08
CA THR A 36 2.04 -9.01 15.08
C THR A 36 2.46 -10.31 14.44
N HIS A 37 3.69 -10.74 14.71
CA HIS A 37 4.21 -12.06 14.35
C HIS A 37 4.85 -12.70 15.59
N ASN A 38 4.42 -13.92 15.93
CA ASN A 38 4.92 -14.66 17.10
C ASN A 38 4.87 -13.87 18.43
N GLY A 39 3.91 -12.96 18.58
CA GLY A 39 3.72 -12.14 19.77
C GLY A 39 4.62 -10.88 19.83
N THR A 40 5.44 -10.65 18.82
CA THR A 40 6.17 -9.39 18.62
C THR A 40 5.37 -8.48 17.71
N PHE A 41 5.21 -7.22 18.11
CA PHE A 41 4.54 -6.20 17.31
C PHE A 41 5.58 -5.40 16.51
N TYR A 42 5.25 -5.14 15.24
CA TYR A 42 6.01 -4.34 14.29
C TYR A 42 5.13 -3.19 13.84
N GLU A 43 5.60 -1.98 14.10
CA GLU A 43 4.88 -0.76 13.74
C GLU A 43 4.84 -0.57 12.23
N THR A 44 3.71 -0.09 11.72
CA THR A 44 3.55 0.43 10.35
C THR A 44 2.58 1.61 10.42
N ALA A 45 3.09 2.76 10.86
CA ALA A 45 2.27 3.94 11.20
C ALA A 45 1.68 4.67 9.99
N ASN A 46 2.14 4.38 8.77
CA ASN A 46 1.70 5.06 7.55
C ASN A 46 1.03 4.09 6.59
N ALA A 47 -0.06 4.55 5.96
CA ALA A 47 -0.78 3.78 4.95
C ALA A 47 -0.88 4.54 3.62
N TYR A 48 -0.71 3.81 2.53
CA TYR A 48 -0.87 4.32 1.18
C TYR A 48 -1.76 3.40 0.35
N PHE A 49 -2.48 3.98 -0.59
CA PHE A 49 -3.39 3.29 -1.50
C PHE A 49 -3.11 3.72 -2.93
N GLU A 50 -2.91 2.75 -3.81
CA GLU A 50 -2.73 2.99 -5.23
C GLU A 50 -3.81 2.25 -6.03
N VAL A 51 -4.22 2.89 -7.13
CA VAL A 51 -5.16 2.36 -8.10
C VAL A 51 -4.41 2.27 -9.43
N ASP A 52 -4.31 1.06 -9.97
CA ASP A 52 -3.79 0.85 -11.33
C ASP A 52 -4.78 1.43 -12.35
N GLU A 53 -4.38 2.49 -13.05
CA GLU A 53 -5.16 3.08 -14.15
C GLU A 53 -4.65 2.71 -15.55
N ASP A 54 -3.58 1.91 -15.65
CA ASP A 54 -3.06 1.39 -16.94
C ASP A 54 -4.16 0.58 -17.66
N ASN A 55 -5.07 -0.01 -16.89
CA ASN A 55 -6.26 -0.70 -17.35
C ASN A 55 -7.56 0.07 -17.06
N ASN A 56 -8.48 0.09 -18.04
CA ASN A 56 -9.80 0.72 -17.88
C ASN A 56 -10.95 -0.27 -18.18
N PRO A 57 -11.65 -0.79 -17.16
CA PRO A 57 -11.54 -0.43 -15.73
C PRO A 57 -10.27 -0.97 -15.05
N PRO A 58 -9.86 -0.40 -13.89
CA PRO A 58 -8.77 -0.91 -13.07
C PRO A 58 -8.93 -2.41 -12.78
N ASP A 59 -7.83 -3.15 -12.83
CA ASP A 59 -7.80 -4.58 -12.53
C ASP A 59 -7.01 -4.94 -11.27
N GLN A 60 -6.39 -3.97 -10.60
CA GLN A 60 -5.78 -4.15 -9.29
C GLN A 60 -5.87 -2.89 -8.40
N TYR A 61 -5.75 -3.11 -7.09
CA TYR A 61 -5.76 -2.08 -6.06
C TYR A 61 -4.72 -2.42 -4.99
N ASN A 62 -3.86 -1.48 -4.67
CA ASN A 62 -2.67 -1.70 -3.87
C ASN A 62 -2.77 -1.00 -2.51
N PHE A 63 -2.58 -1.74 -1.43
CA PHE A 63 -2.49 -1.19 -0.07
C PHE A 63 -1.07 -1.37 0.47
N PHE A 64 -0.47 -0.29 0.94
CA PHE A 64 0.82 -0.28 1.61
C PHE A 64 0.62 0.14 3.06
N PHE A 65 1.23 -0.58 4.00
CA PHE A 65 1.32 -0.19 5.41
C PHE A 65 2.79 -0.24 5.79
N ILE A 66 3.40 0.90 6.14
CA ILE A 66 4.85 1.01 6.33
C ILE A 66 5.22 1.83 7.58
N ASP A 67 6.42 1.64 8.10
CA ASP A 67 7.00 2.43 9.21
C ASP A 67 7.85 3.63 8.75
N GLY A 68 7.97 3.83 7.44
CA GLY A 68 8.58 5.01 6.82
C GLY A 68 7.55 5.77 5.98
N ARG A 69 8.01 6.49 4.95
CA ARG A 69 7.12 7.15 4.00
C ARG A 69 7.31 6.61 2.60
N MET A 70 6.26 6.72 1.80
CA MET A 70 6.21 6.33 0.40
C MET A 70 5.87 7.56 -0.44
N ALA A 71 6.41 7.62 -1.64
CA ALA A 71 5.98 8.56 -2.67
C ALA A 71 5.95 7.84 -4.02
N ASP A 72 5.08 8.33 -4.88
CA ASP A 72 5.02 7.97 -6.28
C ASP A 72 6.22 8.58 -7.01
N GLY A 73 7.11 7.75 -7.55
CA GLY A 73 8.33 8.18 -8.23
C GLY A 73 8.15 8.56 -9.70
N ASP A 74 7.03 8.17 -10.33
CA ASP A 74 6.75 8.41 -11.74
C ASP A 74 6.00 9.74 -11.95
N SER A 75 5.13 10.11 -11.01
CA SER A 75 4.32 11.33 -11.06
C SER A 75 4.79 12.44 -10.10
N SER A 76 5.69 12.15 -9.15
CA SER A 76 6.17 13.19 -8.23
C SER A 76 6.97 14.28 -8.94
N THR A 77 6.54 15.52 -8.72
CA THR A 77 7.18 16.67 -9.35
C THR A 77 8.63 16.78 -8.88
N GLY A 78 9.57 16.51 -9.79
CA GLY A 78 10.99 16.62 -9.52
C GLY A 78 11.67 15.34 -9.04
N ALA A 79 10.97 14.19 -9.06
CA ALA A 79 11.65 12.91 -8.93
C ALA A 79 12.73 12.75 -10.02
N PRO A 80 13.91 12.21 -9.66
CA PRO A 80 14.93 11.80 -10.62
C PRO A 80 14.42 10.76 -11.61
N ALA A 81 15.01 10.70 -12.81
CA ALA A 81 14.61 9.76 -13.85
C ALA A 81 14.91 8.28 -13.54
N ASP A 82 15.62 8.02 -12.44
CA ASP A 82 15.90 6.69 -11.92
C ASP A 82 15.07 6.35 -10.67
N ALA A 83 14.10 7.19 -10.29
CA ALA A 83 13.06 6.79 -9.34
C ALA A 83 12.26 5.62 -9.93
N ASN A 84 12.01 4.58 -9.13
CA ASN A 84 11.00 3.58 -9.45
C ASN A 84 9.60 4.16 -9.17
N GLU A 85 8.58 3.48 -9.70
CA GLU A 85 7.16 3.76 -9.45
C GLU A 85 6.86 4.09 -7.99
N TYR A 86 7.40 3.29 -7.06
CA TYR A 86 7.34 3.58 -5.64
C TYR A 86 8.73 3.81 -5.06
N ILE A 87 8.93 4.97 -4.44
CA ILE A 87 10.12 5.31 -3.66
C ILE A 87 9.77 5.40 -2.18
N PHE A 88 10.74 5.03 -1.34
CA PHE A 88 10.53 4.93 0.11
C PHE A 88 11.59 5.72 0.85
N THR A 89 11.27 6.16 2.06
CA THR A 89 12.26 6.76 2.95
C THR A 89 13.33 5.75 3.33
N LEU A 90 14.58 6.20 3.43
CA LEU A 90 15.73 5.28 3.58
C LEU A 90 15.73 4.47 4.89
N ASN A 91 14.92 4.86 5.87
CA ASN A 91 14.79 4.22 7.17
C ASN A 91 13.58 3.26 7.28
N THR A 92 12.82 3.04 6.20
CA THR A 92 11.73 2.06 6.18
C THR A 92 12.28 0.66 6.48
N SER A 93 11.67 -0.04 7.43
CA SER A 93 12.14 -1.35 7.91
C SER A 93 11.03 -2.37 8.11
N ASN A 94 9.78 -1.94 8.24
CA ASN A 94 8.62 -2.81 8.35
C ASN A 94 7.60 -2.37 7.32
N PHE A 95 7.15 -3.30 6.50
CA PHE A 95 6.11 -2.99 5.52
C PHE A 95 5.25 -4.18 5.17
N VAL A 96 3.99 -3.89 4.87
CA VAL A 96 3.00 -4.81 4.36
C VAL A 96 2.53 -4.25 3.02
N PHE A 97 2.54 -5.10 2.00
CA PHE A 97 1.97 -4.79 0.70
C PHE A 97 0.86 -5.79 0.40
N PHE A 98 -0.36 -5.28 0.24
CA PHE A 98 -1.53 -6.04 -0.18
C PHE A 98 -1.93 -5.62 -1.59
N ASN A 99 -1.63 -6.47 -2.57
CA ASN A 99 -2.16 -6.33 -3.91
C ASN A 99 -3.51 -7.06 -3.99
N LEU A 100 -4.57 -6.34 -4.36
CA LEU A 100 -5.90 -6.90 -4.56
C LEU A 100 -6.23 -6.92 -6.04
N THR A 101 -6.13 -8.10 -6.67
CA THR A 101 -6.50 -8.26 -8.07
C THR A 101 -8.01 -8.44 -8.24
N VAL A 102 -8.54 -8.01 -9.39
CA VAL A 102 -9.90 -8.31 -9.83
C VAL A 102 -10.09 -9.81 -10.10
N GLU A 103 -9.03 -10.53 -10.47
CA GLU A 103 -9.07 -11.99 -10.66
C GLU A 103 -9.47 -12.69 -9.35
N ASP A 104 -8.81 -12.35 -8.24
CA ASP A 104 -9.10 -12.92 -6.91
C ASP A 104 -10.33 -12.28 -6.25
N ASN A 105 -10.64 -11.03 -6.62
CA ASN A 105 -11.77 -10.28 -6.07
C ASN A 105 -12.69 -9.73 -7.18
N PRO A 106 -13.55 -10.55 -7.80
CA PRO A 106 -14.38 -10.10 -8.93
C PRO A 106 -15.33 -8.93 -8.65
N SER A 107 -15.62 -8.65 -7.38
CA SER A 107 -16.38 -7.46 -6.97
C SER A 107 -15.64 -6.16 -7.31
N LEU A 108 -14.31 -6.17 -7.37
CA LEU A 108 -13.47 -5.02 -7.67
C LEU A 108 -13.59 -4.55 -9.13
N ALA A 109 -14.02 -5.43 -10.05
CA ALA A 109 -14.22 -5.11 -11.47
C ALA A 109 -15.21 -3.97 -11.73
N ASN A 110 -16.08 -3.68 -10.75
CA ASN A 110 -17.16 -2.70 -10.90
C ASN A 110 -17.17 -1.64 -9.80
N SER A 111 -16.27 -1.72 -8.82
CA SER A 111 -16.20 -0.80 -7.68
C SER A 111 -14.88 -0.96 -6.94
N ALA A 112 -14.27 0.16 -6.54
CA ALA A 112 -13.14 0.18 -5.62
C ALA A 112 -13.45 -0.54 -4.28
N PRO A 113 -12.43 -0.87 -3.48
CA PRO A 113 -12.62 -1.43 -2.14
C PRO A 113 -13.61 -0.61 -1.30
N THR A 114 -14.50 -1.29 -0.57
CA THR A 114 -15.57 -0.65 0.21
C THR A 114 -15.67 -1.24 1.61
N ALA A 115 -16.09 -0.39 2.55
CA ALA A 115 -16.27 -0.76 3.94
C ALA A 115 -17.25 -1.92 4.14
N GLY A 116 -16.92 -2.80 5.09
CA GLY A 116 -17.66 -4.00 5.46
C GLY A 116 -17.31 -5.24 4.61
N ASN A 117 -16.39 -5.13 3.66
CA ASN A 117 -15.96 -6.25 2.83
C ASN A 117 -14.58 -6.77 3.24
N THR A 118 -14.39 -8.07 3.07
CA THR A 118 -13.09 -8.74 3.16
C THR A 118 -12.64 -9.12 1.77
N TYR A 119 -11.41 -8.74 1.45
CA TYR A 119 -10.74 -9.01 0.19
C TYR A 119 -9.62 -10.01 0.40
N VAL A 120 -9.28 -10.71 -0.67
CA VAL A 120 -8.17 -11.66 -0.74
C VAL A 120 -6.97 -10.94 -1.36
N GLY A 121 -5.83 -11.01 -0.69
CA GLY A 121 -4.57 -10.57 -1.31
C GLY A 121 -4.15 -11.55 -2.39
N ASP A 122 -3.44 -11.03 -3.40
CA ASP A 122 -2.97 -11.76 -4.57
C ASP A 122 -2.32 -13.11 -4.20
N LEU A 123 -2.76 -14.14 -4.92
CA LEU A 123 -2.40 -15.52 -4.68
C LEU A 123 -1.42 -16.05 -5.72
N TYR A 124 -0.73 -17.13 -5.39
CA TYR A 124 0.04 -17.83 -6.41
C TYR A 124 -0.88 -18.51 -7.44
N HIS A 125 -0.87 -18.01 -8.69
CA HIS A 125 -1.60 -18.64 -9.80
C HIS A 125 -0.72 -19.64 -10.55
N ALA A 126 -0.85 -20.93 -10.18
CA ALA A 126 -0.09 -22.04 -10.78
C ALA A 126 -0.26 -22.18 -12.31
N THR A 127 -1.31 -21.60 -12.89
CA THR A 127 -1.58 -21.61 -14.33
C THR A 127 -0.71 -20.65 -15.12
N ILE A 128 -0.28 -19.55 -14.50
CA ILE A 128 0.53 -18.50 -15.13
C ILE A 128 1.92 -18.38 -14.52
N ASN A 129 2.23 -19.18 -13.48
CA ASN A 129 3.49 -19.12 -12.73
C ASN A 129 3.82 -17.69 -12.25
N SER A 130 2.81 -16.92 -11.83
CA SER A 130 3.01 -15.61 -11.22
C SER A 130 3.43 -15.78 -9.77
N THR A 131 4.46 -15.04 -9.35
CA THR A 131 4.73 -14.88 -7.92
C THR A 131 3.69 -13.91 -7.38
N PRO A 132 3.03 -14.23 -6.26
CA PRO A 132 2.08 -13.31 -5.65
C PRO A 132 2.79 -12.02 -5.20
N ASP A 133 2.15 -10.89 -5.43
CA ASP A 133 2.70 -9.58 -5.08
C ASP A 133 2.38 -9.17 -3.64
N THR A 134 1.40 -9.82 -2.99
CA THR A 134 1.10 -9.58 -1.57
C THR A 134 2.21 -10.10 -0.66
N VAL A 135 2.91 -9.21 0.05
CA VAL A 135 4.05 -9.56 0.93
C VAL A 135 3.98 -8.85 2.27
N ILE A 136 4.61 -9.47 3.27
CA ILE A 136 4.88 -8.85 4.57
C ILE A 136 6.37 -8.93 4.89
N VAL A 137 6.91 -7.84 5.42
CA VAL A 137 8.33 -7.68 5.71
C VAL A 137 8.48 -7.12 7.12
N GLU A 138 9.14 -7.89 7.98
CA GLU A 138 9.55 -7.49 9.33
C GLU A 138 11.06 -7.27 9.36
N ASN A 139 11.55 -6.18 9.96
CA ASN A 139 12.98 -5.86 10.05
C ASN A 139 13.73 -6.08 8.72
N TYR A 140 13.37 -5.32 7.69
CA TYR A 140 13.91 -5.44 6.35
C TYR A 140 15.45 -5.48 6.41
N ILE A 141 16.01 -6.58 5.91
CA ILE A 141 17.45 -6.84 5.93
C ILE A 141 18.18 -6.25 4.72
N GLY A 142 17.42 -5.75 3.75
CA GLY A 142 17.95 -4.97 2.64
C GLY A 142 18.09 -3.50 2.99
N ALA A 143 18.38 -2.70 1.98
CA ALA A 143 18.52 -1.26 2.06
C ALA A 143 17.62 -0.58 1.02
N PHE A 144 17.06 0.56 1.43
CA PHE A 144 16.62 1.56 0.49
C PHE A 144 17.82 2.46 0.18
N GLU A 145 18.16 2.57 -1.10
CA GLU A 145 19.32 3.30 -1.58
C GLU A 145 18.91 4.63 -2.18
N SER A 146 19.68 5.68 -1.87
CA SER A 146 19.52 6.99 -2.49
C SER A 146 19.49 6.89 -4.02
N LEU A 147 18.61 7.67 -4.62
CA LEU A 147 18.58 7.86 -6.08
C LEU A 147 19.87 8.54 -6.57
N SER A 148 20.13 8.46 -7.88
CA SER A 148 21.31 9.04 -8.53
C SER A 148 21.50 10.53 -8.25
N THR A 149 20.39 11.23 -8.08
CA THR A 149 20.30 12.57 -7.50
C THR A 149 19.46 12.47 -6.23
N PRO A 150 20.00 12.81 -5.04
CA PRO A 150 19.22 12.75 -3.80
C PRO A 150 17.91 13.52 -3.91
N TYR A 151 16.81 12.85 -3.58
CA TYR A 151 15.47 13.39 -3.67
C TYR A 151 14.88 13.52 -2.27
N PHE A 152 14.36 14.71 -1.96
CA PHE A 152 13.87 15.04 -0.63
C PHE A 152 12.45 15.60 -0.72
N ILE A 153 11.56 15.06 0.10
CA ILE A 153 10.25 15.64 0.39
C ILE A 153 10.28 16.04 1.87
N ASP A 154 9.99 17.32 2.13
CA ASP A 154 10.00 17.90 3.48
C ASP A 154 11.22 17.60 4.35
N GLY A 155 12.38 17.48 3.70
CA GLY A 155 13.67 17.26 4.35
C GLY A 155 13.99 15.79 4.67
N VAL A 156 13.13 14.85 4.26
CA VAL A 156 13.36 13.40 4.35
C VAL A 156 13.79 12.88 2.99
N GLU A 157 14.83 12.04 2.97
CA GLU A 157 15.38 11.46 1.74
C GLU A 157 14.61 10.19 1.32
N TYR A 158 14.34 10.08 0.03
CA TYR A 158 13.68 8.93 -0.59
C TYR A 158 14.64 8.20 -1.53
N GLY A 159 14.41 6.89 -1.68
CA GLY A 159 15.25 5.99 -2.45
C GLY A 159 14.49 4.78 -2.99
N ASN A 160 15.19 4.02 -3.82
CA ASN A 160 14.70 2.75 -4.35
C ASN A 160 15.09 1.60 -3.42
N PRO A 161 14.33 0.49 -3.38
CA PRO A 161 14.87 -0.75 -2.84
C PRO A 161 16.13 -1.16 -3.61
N SER A 162 17.18 -1.58 -2.90
CA SER A 162 18.43 -2.03 -3.52
C SER A 162 18.19 -3.20 -4.49
N SER A 163 18.86 -3.17 -5.64
CA SER A 163 18.80 -4.25 -6.64
C SER A 163 19.54 -5.52 -6.20
N ASP A 164 20.43 -5.40 -5.21
CA ASP A 164 21.38 -6.45 -4.83
C ASP A 164 20.97 -7.23 -3.58
N ASP A 165 19.78 -6.95 -3.02
CA ASP A 165 19.40 -7.46 -1.72
C ASP A 165 18.60 -8.76 -1.71
N TYR A 166 18.99 -9.61 -0.76
CA TYR A 166 18.13 -10.69 -0.28
C TYR A 166 17.02 -10.05 0.53
N THR A 167 15.81 -9.99 -0.02
CA THR A 167 14.66 -9.58 0.78
C THR A 167 14.32 -10.72 1.74
N ASN A 168 14.04 -10.39 3.00
CA ASN A 168 13.31 -11.27 3.91
C ASN A 168 11.79 -11.11 3.72
N ALA A 169 11.39 -10.71 2.51
CA ALA A 169 9.99 -10.60 2.16
C ALA A 169 9.35 -11.97 2.24
N GLN A 170 8.30 -12.05 3.04
CA GLN A 170 7.57 -13.28 3.26
C GLN A 170 6.40 -13.25 2.30
N GLY A 171 6.43 -14.16 1.32
CA GLY A 171 5.32 -14.41 0.39
C GLY A 171 4.27 -15.35 1.01
N PRO A 172 3.04 -15.36 0.46
CA PRO A 172 1.93 -16.05 1.07
C PRO A 172 2.11 -17.55 0.87
N GLY A 173 1.68 -18.32 1.87
CA GLY A 173 1.71 -19.77 1.81
C GLY A 173 0.48 -20.34 1.12
N ASN A 174 0.11 -21.56 1.50
CA ASN A 174 -1.12 -22.18 1.01
C ASN A 174 -2.40 -21.59 1.62
N ALA A 175 -2.26 -20.67 2.57
CA ALA A 175 -3.38 -19.98 3.20
C ALA A 175 -3.55 -18.61 2.55
N THR A 176 -4.82 -18.25 2.35
CA THR A 176 -5.22 -17.03 1.65
C THR A 176 -5.05 -15.81 2.56
N PRO A 177 -4.18 -14.84 2.23
CA PRO A 177 -4.10 -13.60 2.96
C PRO A 177 -5.39 -12.81 2.74
N THR A 178 -5.86 -12.13 3.79
CA THR A 178 -7.12 -11.39 3.76
C THR A 178 -6.97 -10.01 4.36
N LEU A 179 -7.65 -9.04 3.76
CA LEU A 179 -7.75 -7.66 4.22
C LEU A 179 -9.23 -7.29 4.35
N THR A 180 -9.66 -6.94 5.56
CA THR A 180 -11.02 -6.49 5.86
C THR A 180 -11.02 -4.99 5.99
N VAL A 181 -11.77 -4.32 5.12
CA VAL A 181 -11.97 -2.87 5.19
C VAL A 181 -13.10 -2.57 6.16
N ASN A 182 -12.79 -2.15 7.37
CA ASN A 182 -13.79 -1.77 8.37
C ASN A 182 -14.43 -0.41 8.06
N ALA A 183 -13.59 0.54 7.64
CA ALA A 183 -13.98 1.85 7.15
C ALA A 183 -13.00 2.33 6.09
N ILE A 184 -13.49 3.04 5.09
CA ILE A 184 -12.65 3.73 4.11
C ILE A 184 -13.38 4.99 3.65
N ASN A 185 -12.66 6.10 3.61
CA ASN A 185 -13.11 7.37 3.06
C ASN A 185 -12.00 7.90 2.16
N ILE A 186 -12.27 8.04 0.87
CA ILE A 186 -11.37 8.68 -0.09
C ILE A 186 -11.98 10.05 -0.39
N ASP A 187 -11.38 11.12 0.14
CA ASP A 187 -11.81 12.47 -0.16
C ASP A 187 -11.11 12.95 -1.44
N THR A 188 -11.84 12.95 -2.55
CA THR A 188 -11.31 13.36 -3.86
C THR A 188 -11.15 14.87 -4.02
N ILE A 189 -11.60 15.66 -3.04
CA ILE A 189 -11.43 17.11 -3.00
C ILE A 189 -10.21 17.45 -2.15
N ASN A 190 -10.04 16.78 -1.02
CA ASN A 190 -8.88 16.91 -0.13
C ASN A 190 -8.30 15.51 0.13
N PRO A 191 -7.40 14.99 -0.71
CA PRO A 191 -6.82 13.66 -0.53
C PRO A 191 -6.21 13.45 0.86
N GLU A 192 -5.63 14.51 1.44
CA GLU A 192 -5.13 14.62 2.82
C GLU A 192 -6.23 14.46 3.90
N GLU A 193 -7.49 14.25 3.56
CA GLU A 193 -8.56 13.94 4.52
C GLU A 193 -9.09 12.50 4.30
N SER A 194 -8.38 11.73 3.47
CA SER A 194 -8.67 10.32 3.25
C SER A 194 -8.23 9.51 4.47
N THR A 195 -9.04 8.53 4.83
CA THR A 195 -8.84 7.71 6.03
C THR A 195 -9.19 6.26 5.76
N ILE A 196 -8.55 5.36 6.47
CA ILE A 196 -8.84 3.93 6.40
C ILE A 196 -8.80 3.29 7.79
N ASN A 197 -9.63 2.26 7.96
CA ASN A 197 -9.56 1.31 9.06
C ASN A 197 -9.61 -0.10 8.48
N VAL A 198 -8.57 -0.88 8.67
CA VAL A 198 -8.45 -2.25 8.16
C VAL A 198 -7.91 -3.21 9.20
N ASP A 199 -8.37 -4.44 9.11
CA ASP A 199 -7.73 -5.60 9.74
C ASP A 199 -7.22 -6.53 8.65
N TYR A 200 -6.04 -7.12 8.84
CA TYR A 200 -5.52 -8.10 7.90
C TYR A 200 -4.93 -9.32 8.60
N VAL A 201 -5.06 -10.46 7.92
CA VAL A 201 -4.48 -11.74 8.33
C VAL A 201 -3.66 -12.25 7.17
N TYR A 202 -2.41 -12.58 7.45
CA TYR A 202 -1.47 -13.08 6.47
C TYR A 202 -0.82 -14.37 6.98
N VAL A 203 -0.65 -15.35 6.10
CA VAL A 203 0.02 -16.60 6.44
C VAL A 203 1.11 -16.85 5.41
N ASN A 204 2.36 -16.90 5.85
CA ASN A 204 3.50 -17.05 4.94
C ASN A 204 3.65 -18.51 4.46
N TYR A 205 4.62 -18.74 3.56
CA TYR A 205 4.94 -20.07 3.04
C TYR A 205 5.39 -21.10 4.10
N LEU A 206 5.83 -20.65 5.27
CA LEU A 206 6.18 -21.49 6.42
C LEU A 206 4.96 -21.85 7.30
N GLY A 207 3.80 -21.26 7.02
CA GLY A 207 2.57 -21.43 7.83
C GLY A 207 2.52 -20.54 9.07
N GLU A 208 3.41 -19.55 9.19
CA GLU A 208 3.41 -18.58 10.27
C GLU A 208 2.33 -17.53 10.03
N THR A 209 1.64 -17.13 11.09
CA THR A 209 0.52 -16.20 11.01
C THR A 209 0.92 -14.81 11.48
N PHE A 210 0.52 -13.84 10.68
CA PHE A 210 0.62 -12.41 10.93
C PHE A 210 -0.79 -11.86 11.04
N THR A 211 -1.01 -11.00 12.03
CA THR A 211 -2.28 -10.28 12.20
C THR A 211 -1.95 -8.82 12.36
N GLY A 212 -2.55 -7.96 11.56
CA GLY A 212 -2.32 -6.54 11.66
C GLY A 212 -3.60 -5.73 11.58
N HIS A 213 -3.43 -4.48 11.96
CA HIS A 213 -4.46 -3.46 12.02
C HIS A 213 -3.85 -2.14 11.60
N TYR A 214 -4.63 -1.33 10.89
CA TYR A 214 -4.31 0.06 10.64
C TYR A 214 -5.58 0.89 10.73
N GLU A 215 -5.57 1.95 11.53
CA GLU A 215 -6.60 2.98 11.59
C GLU A 215 -5.96 4.38 11.56
N GLY A 216 -6.15 5.09 10.45
CA GLY A 216 -5.49 6.38 10.28
C GLY A 216 -5.77 7.06 8.95
N THR A 217 -4.88 7.98 8.62
CA THR A 217 -4.86 8.69 7.34
C THR A 217 -4.46 7.73 6.22
N LEU A 218 -4.84 8.05 4.99
CA LEU A 218 -4.55 7.23 3.81
C LEU A 218 -3.99 8.11 2.70
N GLY A 219 -2.69 7.99 2.42
CA GLY A 219 -2.10 8.60 1.24
C GLY A 219 -2.65 7.90 -0.02
N VAL A 220 -3.07 8.66 -1.03
CA VAL A 220 -3.64 8.09 -2.26
C VAL A 220 -2.78 8.47 -3.47
N PHE A 221 -2.28 7.45 -4.16
CA PHE A 221 -1.54 7.56 -5.42
C PHE A 221 -2.41 7.06 -6.59
N GLN A 222 -2.15 7.60 -7.77
CA GLN A 222 -2.73 7.17 -9.05
C GLN A 222 -1.58 7.14 -10.03
N ASP A 223 -1.45 6.02 -10.72
CA ASP A 223 -0.60 5.89 -11.91
C ASP A 223 -1.32 6.49 -13.14
#